data_AF-A0A8H3FC20-F1
#
_entry.id   AF-A0A8H3FC20-F1
#
_cell.length_a   1.000
_cell.length_b   1.000
_cell.length_c   1.000
_cell.angle_alpha   90.00
_cell.angle_beta   90.00
_cell.angle_gamma   90.00
#
_symmetry.space_group_name_H-M   'P 1'
#
loop_
_entity.id
_entity.type
_entity.pdbx_description
1 polymer ?
#
loop_
_entity_poly.entity_id
_entity_poly.type
_entity_poly.pdbx_seq_one_letter_code
_entity_poly.pdbx_strand_id
1 'polypeptide(L)'
;MTETVPPNSSPTALDDGCGLGTVTAELKESFPNLPVVPTDSSAGMINVVDRKAEEHGWKNVDGKVLDGGDLTGVSSSVITHALDTFFVDLAHNVTACVQGFHCIIAPRQRHKHHLVGKSLSKIPPGVQSALDLDPGVGVCGEDSAKPRGGRVEGCADEAGNDALEVGERR
;
A
#
# COMPACT_ATOMS: atom_id res chain seq x y z
N MET A 1 11.12 -13.22 12.51
CA MET A 1 12.37 -13.02 11.74
C MET A 1 12.05 -11.93 10.73
N THR A 2 12.70 -10.77 10.79
CA THR A 2 12.45 -9.66 9.86
C THR A 2 13.21 -9.95 8.56
N GLU A 3 12.48 -10.39 7.54
CA GLU A 3 13.02 -10.58 6.20
C GLU A 3 13.39 -9.20 5.62
N THR A 4 14.69 -8.96 5.45
CA THR A 4 15.20 -7.68 4.96
C THR A 4 15.36 -7.74 3.45
N VAL A 5 14.70 -6.82 2.77
CA VAL A 5 14.84 -6.61 1.33
C VAL A 5 16.24 -6.03 1.06
N PRO A 6 17.05 -6.63 0.17
CA PRO A 6 18.39 -6.12 -0.11
C PRO A 6 18.32 -4.72 -0.75
N PRO A 7 19.36 -3.89 -0.60
CA PRO A 7 19.43 -2.53 -1.15
C PRO A 7 19.38 -2.43 -2.69
N ASN A 8 19.13 -3.54 -3.37
CA ASN A 8 19.08 -3.70 -4.82
C ASN A 8 17.68 -4.07 -5.35
N SER A 9 16.64 -4.06 -4.52
CA SER A 9 15.26 -4.20 -5.03
C SER A 9 14.89 -2.95 -5.84
N SER A 10 14.38 -3.13 -7.06
CA SER A 10 13.84 -2.04 -7.86
C SER A 10 12.84 -1.24 -7.02
N PRO A 11 12.95 0.10 -6.99
CA PRO A 11 12.04 0.91 -6.19
C PRO A 11 10.60 0.71 -6.68
N THR A 12 9.65 0.54 -5.77
CA THR A 12 8.21 0.59 -6.04
C THR A 12 7.61 1.74 -5.22
N ALA A 13 6.68 2.48 -5.81
CA ALA A 13 5.92 3.54 -5.16
C ALA A 13 4.48 3.10 -4.88
N LEU A 14 3.96 3.48 -3.71
CA LEU A 14 2.52 3.49 -3.43
C LEU A 14 2.01 4.93 -3.59
N ASP A 15 0.91 5.10 -4.31
CA ASP A 15 0.13 6.35 -4.41
C ASP A 15 -1.21 6.10 -3.70
N ASP A 16 -1.31 6.44 -2.42
CA ASP A 16 -2.48 6.16 -1.61
C ASP A 16 -3.46 7.33 -1.59
N GLY A 17 -4.75 7.00 -1.65
CA GLY A 17 -5.79 7.96 -1.98
C GLY A 17 -5.58 8.58 -3.37
N CYS A 18 -5.25 7.75 -4.37
CA CYS A 18 -4.78 8.22 -5.68
C CYS A 18 -5.81 9.06 -6.44
N GLY A 19 -7.10 8.97 -6.11
CA GLY A 19 -8.18 9.66 -6.79
C GLY A 19 -8.14 9.40 -8.30
N LEU A 20 -8.09 10.46 -9.10
CA LEU A 20 -8.00 10.35 -10.56
C LEU A 20 -6.60 9.95 -11.07
N GLY A 21 -5.63 9.71 -10.19
CA GLY A 21 -4.27 9.27 -10.53
C GLY A 21 -3.34 10.37 -11.04
N THR A 22 -3.49 11.60 -10.55
CA THR A 22 -2.59 12.71 -10.93
C THR A 22 -1.16 12.42 -10.53
N VAL A 23 -0.93 11.99 -9.28
CA VAL A 23 0.41 11.68 -8.78
C VAL A 23 0.99 10.46 -9.49
N THR A 24 0.19 9.41 -9.68
CA THR A 24 0.55 8.29 -10.54
C THR A 24 1.02 8.75 -11.92
N ALA A 25 0.29 9.63 -12.61
CA ALA A 25 0.69 10.13 -13.93
C ALA A 25 2.03 10.87 -13.91
N GLU A 26 2.25 11.76 -12.93
CA GLU A 26 3.51 12.49 -12.75
C GLU A 26 4.70 11.55 -12.48
N LEU A 27 4.48 10.51 -11.66
CA LEU A 27 5.46 9.46 -11.42
C LEU A 27 5.78 8.69 -12.70
N LYS A 28 4.78 8.40 -13.53
CA LYS A 28 4.97 7.68 -14.79
C LYS A 28 5.66 8.53 -15.85
N GLU A 29 5.40 9.84 -15.90
CA GLU A 29 6.11 10.76 -16.78
C GLU A 29 7.58 10.91 -16.39
N SER A 30 7.85 11.10 -15.10
CA SER A 30 9.20 11.29 -14.58
C SER A 30 10.02 10.00 -14.54
N PHE A 31 9.36 8.87 -14.23
CA PHE A 31 9.98 7.56 -14.06
C PHE A 31 9.17 6.47 -14.77
N PRO A 32 9.24 6.36 -16.11
CA PRO A 32 8.41 5.43 -16.89
C PRO A 32 8.55 3.96 -16.50
N ASN A 33 9.69 3.57 -15.93
CA ASN A 33 9.95 2.19 -15.51
C ASN A 33 9.67 1.94 -14.02
N LEU A 34 9.34 2.97 -13.23
CA LEU A 34 8.99 2.83 -11.82
C LEU A 34 7.63 2.10 -11.70
N PRO A 35 7.57 0.94 -11.01
CA PRO A 35 6.31 0.34 -10.63
C PRO A 35 5.56 1.22 -9.64
N VAL A 36 4.26 1.41 -9.89
CA VAL A 36 3.38 2.20 -9.04
C VAL A 36 2.16 1.36 -8.68
N VAL A 37 1.81 1.36 -7.40
CA VAL A 37 0.57 0.76 -6.88
C VAL A 37 -0.33 1.92 -6.47
N PRO A 38 -1.29 2.35 -7.30
CA PRO A 38 -2.29 3.32 -6.87
C PRO A 38 -3.39 2.64 -6.05
N THR A 39 -3.77 3.25 -4.92
CA THR A 39 -4.85 2.78 -4.04
C THR A 39 -5.90 3.86 -3.81
N ASP A 40 -7.17 3.45 -3.80
CA ASP A 40 -8.30 4.31 -3.43
C ASP A 40 -9.45 3.43 -2.92
N SER A 41 -10.20 3.95 -1.95
CA SER A 41 -11.41 3.30 -1.41
C SER A 41 -12.52 3.17 -2.46
N SER A 42 -12.48 3.99 -3.51
CA SER A 42 -13.44 4.01 -4.61
C SER A 42 -12.96 3.18 -5.80
N ALA A 43 -13.70 2.11 -6.10
CA ALA A 43 -13.49 1.33 -7.32
C ALA A 43 -13.61 2.19 -8.60
N GLY A 44 -14.46 3.23 -8.57
CA GLY A 44 -14.59 4.16 -9.70
C GLY A 44 -13.31 4.95 -9.96
N MET A 45 -12.57 5.31 -8.91
CA MET A 45 -11.28 6.00 -9.03
C MET A 45 -10.21 5.09 -9.60
N ILE A 46 -10.10 3.86 -9.08
CA ILE A 46 -9.16 2.86 -9.62
C ILE A 46 -9.43 2.55 -11.10
N ASN A 47 -10.70 2.38 -11.49
CA ASN A 47 -11.05 2.18 -12.90
C ASN A 47 -10.60 3.34 -13.81
N VAL A 48 -10.61 4.58 -13.32
CA VAL A 48 -10.09 5.73 -14.07
C VAL A 48 -8.57 5.66 -14.22
N VAL A 49 -7.86 5.26 -13.17
CA VAL A 49 -6.40 5.11 -13.21
C VAL A 49 -5.98 3.97 -14.13
N ASP A 50 -6.66 2.82 -14.06
CA ASP A 50 -6.39 1.67 -14.93
C ASP A 50 -6.61 2.02 -16.40
N ARG A 51 -7.71 2.72 -16.72
CA ARG A 51 -7.94 3.21 -18.08
C ARG A 51 -6.84 4.15 -18.56
N LYS A 52 -6.36 5.07 -17.71
CA LYS A 52 -5.22 5.93 -18.05
C LYS A 52 -3.95 5.12 -18.30
N ALA A 53 -3.69 4.10 -17.48
CA ALA A 53 -2.55 3.21 -17.66
C ALA A 53 -2.62 2.47 -19.00
N GLU A 54 -3.80 1.99 -19.39
CA GLU A 54 -4.02 1.37 -20.71
C GLU A 54 -3.80 2.37 -21.85
N GLU A 55 -4.43 3.55 -21.77
CA GLU A 55 -4.33 4.63 -22.78
C GLU A 55 -2.87 5.07 -23.02
N HIS A 56 -2.06 5.12 -21.96
CA HIS A 56 -0.64 5.53 -22.04
C HIS A 56 0.33 4.35 -22.18
N GLY A 57 -0.18 3.11 -22.18
CA GLY A 57 0.63 1.91 -22.31
C GLY A 57 1.53 1.59 -21.10
N TRP A 58 1.20 2.07 -19.90
CA TRP A 58 1.95 1.79 -18.67
C TRP A 58 1.73 0.33 -18.24
N LYS A 59 2.81 -0.46 -18.20
CA LYS A 59 2.74 -1.91 -17.90
C LYS A 59 2.99 -2.27 -16.44
N ASN A 60 3.34 -1.29 -15.63
CA ASN A 60 3.79 -1.41 -14.24
C ASN A 60 2.99 -0.48 -13.33
N VAL A 61 1.70 -0.34 -13.61
CA VAL A 61 0.70 0.28 -12.74
C VAL A 61 -0.29 -0.82 -12.37
N ASP A 62 -0.49 -1.05 -11.07
CA ASP A 62 -1.37 -2.11 -10.53
C ASP A 62 -2.35 -1.49 -9.54
N GLY A 63 -3.51 -1.08 -10.04
CA GLY A 63 -4.55 -0.43 -9.23
C GLY A 63 -5.21 -1.38 -8.23
N LYS A 64 -5.42 -0.91 -7.01
CA LYS A 64 -6.09 -1.69 -5.96
C LYS A 64 -7.13 -0.86 -5.22
N VAL A 65 -8.30 -1.45 -5.01
CA VAL A 65 -9.35 -0.84 -4.19
C VAL A 65 -9.06 -1.16 -2.72
N LEU A 66 -8.56 -0.18 -1.97
CA LEU A 66 -8.14 -0.32 -0.57
C LEU A 66 -8.47 0.95 0.21
N ASP A 67 -8.70 0.80 1.51
CA ASP A 67 -8.80 1.94 2.43
C ASP A 67 -7.40 2.29 2.96
N GLY A 68 -7.01 3.56 2.98
CA GLY A 68 -5.66 3.95 3.44
C GLY A 68 -5.39 3.58 4.91
N GLY A 69 -6.43 3.35 5.72
CA GLY A 69 -6.32 2.80 7.07
C GLY A 69 -6.09 1.28 7.12
N ASP A 70 -6.27 0.57 6.00
CA ASP A 70 -6.04 -0.88 5.86
C ASP A 70 -5.33 -1.20 4.52
N LEU A 71 -4.00 -1.18 4.57
CA LEU A 71 -3.13 -1.47 3.43
C LEU A 71 -2.65 -2.94 3.41
N THR A 72 -3.36 -3.86 4.07
CA THR A 72 -2.95 -5.29 4.14
C THR A 72 -2.89 -5.98 2.78
N GLY A 73 -3.58 -5.44 1.76
CA GLY A 73 -3.51 -5.89 0.37
C GLY A 73 -2.24 -5.46 -0.40
N VAL A 74 -1.37 -4.65 0.23
CA VAL A 74 -0.10 -4.19 -0.34
C VAL A 74 1.06 -4.87 0.38
N SER A 75 1.96 -5.51 -0.38
CA SER A 75 3.12 -6.17 0.20
C SER A 75 4.16 -5.15 0.69
N SER A 76 4.39 -5.11 2.00
CA SER A 76 5.36 -4.20 2.63
C SER A 76 6.81 -4.44 2.22
N SER A 77 7.14 -5.62 1.70
CA SER A 77 8.49 -5.97 1.27
C SER A 77 8.88 -5.37 -0.09
N VAL A 78 7.95 -4.78 -0.83
CA VAL A 78 8.25 -4.19 -2.15
C VAL A 78 8.12 -2.68 -2.20
N ILE A 79 7.33 -2.09 -1.29
CA ILE A 79 7.11 -0.64 -1.26
C ILE A 79 8.31 0.07 -0.65
N THR A 80 8.93 0.93 -1.46
CA THR A 80 10.14 1.70 -1.08
C THR A 80 9.86 3.17 -0.84
N HIS A 81 8.75 3.68 -1.38
CA HIS A 81 8.25 5.03 -1.24
C HIS A 81 6.73 4.94 -1.15
N ALA A 82 6.12 5.68 -0.24
CA ALA A 82 4.68 5.80 -0.17
C ALA A 82 4.33 7.28 -0.16
N LEU A 83 3.36 7.64 -0.98
CA LEU A 83 2.85 9.00 -1.12
C LEU A 83 1.39 8.97 -0.70
N ASP A 84 1.01 9.97 0.10
CA ASP A 84 -0.36 10.34 0.35
C ASP A 84 -0.47 11.81 0.00
N THR A 85 -1.40 12.14 -0.88
CA THR A 85 -1.63 13.54 -1.26
C THR A 85 -3.08 13.89 -0.97
N PHE A 86 -3.29 14.67 0.10
CA PHE A 86 -4.58 15.16 0.59
C PHE A 86 -5.51 14.13 1.24
N PHE A 87 -5.19 12.82 1.23
CA PHE A 87 -6.08 11.80 1.78
C PHE A 87 -6.01 11.74 3.32
N VAL A 88 -4.82 11.85 3.93
CA VAL A 88 -4.69 11.89 5.41
C VAL A 88 -5.59 12.95 6.05
N ASP A 89 -5.68 14.15 5.46
CA ASP A 89 -6.45 15.26 6.03
C ASP A 89 -7.98 15.03 5.99
N LEU A 90 -8.44 14.13 5.11
CA LEU A 90 -9.84 13.78 4.92
C LEU A 90 -10.20 12.43 5.54
N ALA A 91 -9.21 11.68 6.02
CA ALA A 91 -9.41 10.38 6.61
C ALA A 91 -10.20 10.47 7.92
N HIS A 92 -11.21 9.60 8.05
CA HIS A 92 -11.97 9.48 9.31
C HIS A 92 -11.09 9.03 10.48
N ASN A 93 -9.98 8.34 10.21
CA ASN A 93 -9.03 7.87 11.21
C ASN A 93 -7.58 8.07 10.74
N VAL A 94 -7.11 9.31 10.88
CA VAL A 94 -5.73 9.73 10.56
C VAL A 94 -4.67 8.80 11.16
N THR A 95 -4.86 8.36 12.41
CA THR A 95 -3.90 7.49 13.11
C THR A 95 -3.76 6.15 12.41
N ALA A 96 -4.86 5.55 11.97
CA ALA A 96 -4.82 4.28 11.23
C ALA A 96 -4.09 4.43 9.89
N CYS A 97 -4.36 5.51 9.14
CA CYS A 97 -3.66 5.78 7.89
C CYS A 97 -2.14 5.90 8.10
N VAL A 98 -1.71 6.72 9.07
CA VAL A 98 -0.30 6.90 9.41
C VAL A 98 0.35 5.56 9.84
N GLN A 99 -0.36 4.75 10.63
CA GLN A 99 0.12 3.42 11.01
C GLN A 99 0.25 2.49 9.79
N GLY A 100 -0.74 2.52 8.88
CA GLY A 100 -0.70 1.81 7.60
C GLY A 100 0.59 2.12 6.84
N PHE A 101 0.88 3.41 6.59
CA PHE A 101 2.12 3.87 5.95
C PHE A 101 3.39 3.35 6.64
N HIS A 102 3.44 3.45 7.97
CA HIS A 102 4.59 2.98 8.73
C HIS A 102 4.81 1.47 8.62
N CYS A 103 3.74 0.68 8.48
CA CYS A 103 3.82 -0.77 8.32
C CYS A 103 4.26 -1.19 6.92
N ILE A 104 3.92 -0.43 5.89
CA ILE A 104 4.21 -0.80 4.49
C ILE A 104 5.56 -0.31 3.98
N ILE A 105 6.10 0.79 4.54
CA ILE A 105 7.39 1.30 4.09
C ILE A 105 8.45 0.37 4.66
N ALA A 106 9.07 -0.44 3.77
CA ALA A 106 10.15 -1.33 4.15
C ALA A 106 11.20 -0.56 4.97
N PRO A 107 11.59 -1.04 6.17
CA PRO A 107 12.63 -0.38 6.94
C PRO A 107 13.94 -0.47 6.16
N ARG A 108 14.29 0.61 5.44
CA ARG A 108 15.62 0.75 4.86
C ARG A 108 16.60 0.63 6.00
N GLN A 109 17.59 -0.25 5.89
CA GLN A 109 18.72 -0.22 6.80
C GLN A 109 19.24 1.22 6.80
N ARG A 110 19.12 1.91 7.94
CA ARG A 110 20.05 3.00 8.22
C ARG A 110 21.41 2.35 8.07
N HIS A 111 22.19 2.73 7.07
CA HIS A 111 23.59 2.36 7.05
C HIS A 111 24.09 2.69 8.44
N LYS A 112 24.43 1.66 9.21
CA LYS A 112 25.20 1.84 10.43
C LYS A 112 26.48 2.45 9.91
N HIS A 113 26.58 3.78 9.92
CA HIS A 113 27.88 4.42 9.90
C HIS A 113 28.62 3.73 11.01
N HIS A 114 29.60 2.91 10.62
CA HIS A 114 30.56 2.34 11.52
C HIS A 114 31.29 3.56 12.10
N LEU A 115 30.74 4.11 13.18
CA LEU A 115 31.42 5.05 14.05
C LEU A 115 32.53 4.22 14.69
N VAL A 116 33.61 4.03 13.94
CA VAL A 116 34.92 3.65 14.46
C VAL A 116 35.16 4.59 15.63
N GLY A 117 35.35 3.98 16.80
CA GLY A 117 35.27 4.62 18.10
C GLY A 117 35.84 6.03 18.14
N LYS A 118 34.96 7.01 18.33
CA LYS A 118 35.31 8.24 19.04
C LYS A 118 34.50 8.24 20.32
N SER A 119 35.25 8.15 21.42
CA SER A 119 34.84 8.23 22.82
C SER A 119 33.53 9.03 23.02
N LEU A 120 32.47 8.33 23.42
CA LEU A 120 31.27 8.93 23.99
C LEU A 120 31.60 9.44 25.40
N SER A 121 32.22 10.61 25.49
CA SER A 121 32.47 11.29 26.78
C SER A 121 31.82 12.68 26.85
N LYS A 122 30.88 13.01 25.97
CA LYS A 122 30.22 14.33 25.95
C LYS A 122 28.73 14.28 25.62
N ILE A 123 27.96 13.45 26.30
CA ILE A 123 26.50 13.62 26.36
C ILE A 123 26.19 14.30 27.71
N PRO A 124 25.59 15.50 27.73
CA PRO A 124 25.13 16.13 28.97
C PRO A 124 24.02 15.30 29.62
N PRO A 125 23.99 15.18 30.97
CA PRO A 125 22.92 14.49 31.67
C PRO A 125 21.60 15.24 31.42
N GLY A 126 20.68 14.65 30.67
CA GLY A 126 19.38 15.26 30.37
C GLY A 126 18.70 14.82 29.06
N VAL A 127 19.38 14.08 28.17
CA VAL A 127 18.81 13.63 26.88
C VAL A 127 18.67 12.10 26.84
N GLN A 128 18.16 11.50 27.91
CA GLN A 128 17.90 10.05 28.02
C GLN A 128 16.42 9.70 28.22
N SER A 129 15.50 10.66 28.00
CA SER A 129 14.06 10.45 28.17
C SER A 129 13.33 10.83 26.86
N ALA A 130 13.47 9.97 25.85
CA ALA A 130 12.60 9.97 24.65
C ALA A 130 12.68 8.66 23.85
N LEU A 131 13.27 7.59 24.40
CA LEU A 131 13.42 6.30 23.71
C LEU A 131 12.77 5.11 24.43
N ASP A 132 12.06 5.36 25.53
CA ASP A 132 11.25 4.34 26.19
C ASP A 132 9.78 4.53 25.79
N LEU A 133 9.42 4.02 24.61
CA LEU A 133 8.02 3.70 24.29
C LEU A 133 7.88 2.17 24.29
N ASP A 134 7.05 1.74 25.24
CA ASP A 134 6.46 0.42 25.53
C ASP A 134 6.77 -0.77 24.60
N PRO A 135 7.23 -1.92 25.15
CA PRO A 135 7.20 -3.21 24.46
C PRO A 135 5.77 -3.80 24.53
N GLY A 136 4.81 -3.16 23.87
CA GLY A 136 3.39 -3.51 23.97
C GLY A 136 2.64 -3.68 22.65
N VAL A 137 3.30 -3.50 21.50
CA VAL A 137 2.64 -3.64 20.19
C VAL A 137 2.89 -5.03 19.65
N GLY A 138 1.83 -5.84 19.63
CA GLY A 138 1.81 -7.17 19.08
C GLY A 138 2.33 -7.19 17.65
N VAL A 139 3.32 -8.04 17.43
CA VAL A 139 3.77 -8.41 16.10
C VAL A 139 2.57 -9.06 15.42
N CYS A 140 2.12 -8.52 14.28
CA CYS A 140 1.16 -9.20 13.42
C CYS A 140 1.81 -10.50 12.93
N GLY A 141 1.60 -11.59 13.68
CA GLY A 141 1.99 -12.92 13.31
C GLY A 141 1.05 -13.43 12.22
N GLU A 142 1.65 -13.90 11.13
CA GLU A 142 0.99 -14.84 10.22
C GLU A 142 0.70 -16.11 11.02
N ASP A 143 -0.56 -16.37 11.34
CA ASP A 143 -0.97 -17.68 11.84
C ASP A 143 -2.28 -18.13 11.22
N SER A 144 -2.17 -19.28 10.55
CA SER A 144 -3.22 -19.99 9.85
C SER A 144 -4.30 -20.46 10.83
N ALA A 145 -5.53 -19.94 10.69
CA ALA A 145 -6.70 -20.46 11.40
C ALA A 145 -7.76 -20.98 10.41
N LYS A 146 -7.93 -22.32 10.41
CA LYS A 146 -9.05 -23.05 9.79
C LYS A 146 -10.41 -22.47 10.22
N PRO A 147 -11.38 -22.26 9.32
CA PRO A 147 -12.77 -22.12 9.74
C PRO A 147 -13.38 -23.50 10.05
N ARG A 148 -13.94 -23.63 11.26
CA ARG A 148 -14.83 -24.72 11.66
C ARG A 148 -16.21 -24.47 11.06
N GLY A 149 -16.83 -25.55 10.58
CA GLY A 149 -18.10 -25.52 9.86
C GLY A 149 -19.27 -24.89 10.60
N GLY A 150 -20.05 -24.14 9.84
CA GLY A 150 -21.41 -23.72 10.16
C GLY A 150 -22.26 -23.91 8.91
N ARG A 151 -23.19 -24.87 9.00
CA ARG A 151 -24.18 -25.24 7.99
C ARG A 151 -25.14 -24.08 7.75
N VAL A 152 -25.35 -23.69 6.49
CA VAL A 152 -26.54 -22.91 6.08
C VAL A 152 -27.10 -23.57 4.83
N GLU A 153 -28.34 -24.05 4.94
CA GLU A 153 -29.09 -24.71 3.88
C GLU A 153 -29.66 -23.67 2.90
N GLY A 154 -29.48 -23.96 1.61
CA GLY A 154 -30.52 -23.97 0.57
C GLY A 154 -31.33 -22.71 0.25
N CYS A 155 -31.18 -22.22 -0.98
CA CYS A 155 -32.26 -22.01 -1.98
C CYS A 155 -31.59 -21.44 -3.25
N ALA A 156 -31.37 -22.25 -4.28
CA ALA A 156 -32.29 -22.58 -5.37
C ALA A 156 -32.02 -21.72 -6.61
N ASP A 157 -31.65 -22.43 -7.68
CA ASP A 157 -31.38 -21.96 -9.03
C ASP A 157 -32.61 -21.30 -9.66
N GLU A 158 -32.40 -20.26 -10.47
CA GLU A 158 -33.19 -19.98 -11.68
C GLU A 158 -32.23 -19.32 -12.69
N ALA A 159 -31.96 -20.05 -13.79
CA ALA A 159 -31.30 -19.56 -14.98
C ALA A 159 -32.28 -18.74 -15.83
N GLY A 160 -31.81 -17.70 -16.51
CA GLY A 160 -32.65 -16.89 -17.40
C GLY A 160 -31.84 -15.94 -18.26
N ASN A 161 -31.22 -16.51 -19.29
CA ASN A 161 -30.56 -15.84 -20.39
C ASN A 161 -31.63 -15.12 -21.25
N ASP A 162 -31.43 -13.86 -21.63
CA ASP A 162 -31.98 -13.37 -22.91
C ASP A 162 -31.23 -12.15 -23.46
N ALA A 163 -31.02 -12.26 -24.77
CA ALA A 163 -30.10 -11.49 -25.58
C ALA A 163 -30.67 -10.14 -26.02
N LEU A 164 -29.78 -9.15 -26.11
CA LEU A 164 -29.99 -7.90 -26.83
C LEU A 164 -29.73 -8.13 -28.33
N GLU A 165 -30.78 -8.09 -29.16
CA GLU A 165 -30.62 -7.97 -30.61
C GLU A 165 -30.18 -6.55 -30.99
N VAL A 166 -29.06 -6.48 -31.70
CA VAL A 166 -28.54 -5.29 -32.38
C VAL A 166 -29.05 -5.33 -33.83
N GLY A 167 -29.66 -4.23 -34.26
CA GLY A 167 -30.17 -4.06 -35.63
C GLY A 167 -29.05 -3.99 -36.69
N GLU A 168 -29.32 -4.60 -37.83
CA GLU A 168 -28.47 -4.56 -39.02
C GLU A 168 -29.03 -3.58 -40.06
N ARG A 169 -28.14 -2.73 -40.58
CA ARG A 169 -28.37 -1.80 -41.69
C ARG A 169 -28.36 -2.57 -43.01
N ARG A 170 -29.29 -2.25 -43.92
CA ARG A 170 -29.02 -2.10 -45.36
C ARG A 170 -29.91 -1.01 -45.94
#